data_AF-A0AB39UQ66-F1
#
_entry.id   AF-A0AB39UQ66-F1
#
_cell.length_a   1.000
_cell.length_b   1.000
_cell.length_c   1.000
_cell.angle_alpha   90.00
_cell.angle_beta   90.00
_cell.angle_gamma   90.00
#
_symmetry.space_group_name_H-M   'P 1'
#
loop_
_entity.id
_entity.type
_entity.pdbx_description
1 polymer ?
#
loop_
_entity_poly.entity_id
_entity_poly.type
_entity_poly.pdbx_seq_one_letter_code
_entity_poly.pdbx_strand_id
1 'polypeptide(L)'
;MHETRHITILSASETGNSRGVAEDLLATVQPIFSNVRLVDSIDYEFEDFAREDILIMVTSTQGEGEPPFEAEDLYDFIMGKDAPKLSDMSYAVLGLGDSAYGESYNLMARQFDARYEQLGARRMMKHGECDFDYELAAAQWIQELMPVLQKELALTQGAPQSSVQSSAQSSAQSPSHEHSQDAATEVGTPDGCSVIGSALPDSNSSVSSVSSVSSDSSGAQESQGSEGSKASGQDSDASAKHHKGSRSGGFQEFQAILEDRRLLTSSSSEKQVYGIRLRLPSADMQFMPGDMLTVQYPNSDRTVARLLKNAFGDKASQIDARIVDILQSSKDITRNTPALIERYTHYAPDSPFAGLQTDNQVLKDYAQTHPPYALFQDFPARIAPDELPALFSSSNRRLYSISNAASVSSGYVDLTVTKVQFGFRDEQLAGECTDYLTSAPIGTPITASILANTRFRLPEDDSSDIIMVGLGSAIAPYRAFLQERALRSDAVGRNWLIVGNRNPEQDYLYQDELERYLEQGILDSLDVAWSRFGDVREHVQNVVLHQAGKIFEWLDSGAYLYICGHDHAAIESIEQSLKRAVMLSGRMSSEEAESYIADLQRSSHIRQ
;
A
#
# COMPACT_ATOMS: atom_id res chain seq x y z
N MET A 1 -24.40 21.32 34.35
CA MET A 1 -24.41 20.09 33.55
C MET A 1 -22.96 19.80 33.25
N HIS A 2 -22.39 18.72 33.75
CA HIS A 2 -21.03 18.34 33.37
C HIS A 2 -21.10 17.90 31.91
N GLU A 3 -20.46 18.64 31.00
CA GLU A 3 -20.34 18.25 29.60
C GLU A 3 -19.67 16.88 29.53
N THR A 4 -20.34 15.97 28.84
CA THR A 4 -19.84 14.61 28.63
C THR A 4 -18.79 14.71 27.54
N ARG A 5 -17.51 14.63 27.92
CA ARG A 5 -16.38 14.74 26.99
C ARG A 5 -16.62 13.90 25.73
N HIS A 6 -16.36 14.46 24.55
CA HIS A 6 -16.52 13.72 23.30
C HIS A 6 -15.22 12.99 22.91
N ILE A 7 -15.38 11.88 22.18
CA ILE A 7 -14.28 11.13 21.59
C ILE A 7 -14.32 11.32 20.08
N THR A 8 -13.25 11.83 19.52
CA THR A 8 -13.04 11.88 18.06
C THR A 8 -12.01 10.83 17.69
N ILE A 9 -12.40 9.89 16.83
CA ILE A 9 -11.51 8.93 16.19
C ILE A 9 -11.18 9.50 14.81
N LEU A 10 -9.90 9.68 14.52
CA LEU A 10 -9.40 10.07 13.21
C LEU A 10 -8.80 8.86 12.49
N SER A 11 -9.26 8.59 11.28
CA SER A 11 -8.62 7.64 10.36
C SER A 11 -7.69 8.39 9.41
N ALA A 12 -6.46 7.88 9.26
CA ALA A 12 -5.51 8.27 8.23
C ALA A 12 -5.02 6.98 7.51
N SER A 13 -5.53 6.73 6.31
CA SER A 13 -5.40 5.48 5.58
C SER A 13 -5.17 5.70 4.09
N GLU A 14 -4.22 4.97 3.53
CA GLU A 14 -3.95 4.98 2.09
C GLU A 14 -4.83 3.93 1.36
N THR A 15 -4.83 2.71 1.87
CA THR A 15 -5.48 1.55 1.25
C THR A 15 -6.76 1.11 1.97
N GLY A 16 -7.15 1.82 3.03
CA GLY A 16 -8.34 1.54 3.84
C GLY A 16 -8.10 0.69 5.09
N ASN A 17 -6.88 0.16 5.31
CA ASN A 17 -6.58 -0.67 6.49
C ASN A 17 -6.77 0.09 7.81
N SER A 18 -6.15 1.26 7.96
CA SER A 18 -6.32 2.13 9.14
C SER A 18 -7.77 2.56 9.34
N ARG A 19 -8.51 2.78 8.24
CA ARG A 19 -9.95 3.08 8.28
C ARG A 19 -10.73 1.92 8.87
N GLY A 20 -10.48 0.69 8.41
CA GLY A 20 -11.10 -0.52 8.99
C GLY A 20 -10.80 -0.67 10.48
N VAL A 21 -9.57 -0.43 10.92
CA VAL A 21 -9.21 -0.45 12.35
C VAL A 21 -9.94 0.65 13.13
N ALA A 22 -10.10 1.83 12.55
CA ALA A 22 -10.84 2.93 13.16
C ALA A 22 -12.35 2.63 13.28
N GLU A 23 -12.93 1.92 12.30
CA GLU A 23 -14.30 1.40 12.34
C GLU A 23 -14.47 0.33 13.43
N ASP A 24 -13.53 -0.61 13.57
CA ASP A 24 -13.52 -1.61 14.64
C ASP A 24 -13.43 -0.96 16.03
N LEU A 25 -12.58 0.08 16.16
CA LEU A 25 -12.48 0.88 17.37
C LEU A 25 -13.81 1.59 17.67
N LEU A 26 -14.44 2.23 16.68
CA LEU A 26 -15.75 2.86 16.85
C LEU A 26 -16.80 1.85 17.32
N ALA A 27 -16.87 0.68 16.67
CA ALA A 27 -17.81 -0.39 17.03
C ALA A 27 -17.60 -0.92 18.45
N THR A 28 -16.36 -0.88 18.96
CA THR A 28 -16.01 -1.30 20.32
C THR A 28 -16.34 -0.22 21.37
N VAL A 29 -16.12 1.05 21.03
CA VAL A 29 -16.28 2.20 21.94
C VAL A 29 -17.74 2.65 22.04
N GLN A 30 -18.46 2.72 20.92
CA GLN A 30 -19.81 3.28 20.83
C GLN A 30 -20.87 2.61 21.74
N PRO A 31 -20.86 1.28 22.00
CA PRO A 31 -21.78 0.66 22.95
C PRO A 31 -21.62 1.12 24.40
N ILE A 32 -20.43 1.63 24.75
CA ILE A 32 -20.08 2.06 26.11
C ILE A 32 -20.13 3.59 26.22
N PHE A 33 -19.85 4.31 25.12
CA PHE A 33 -19.75 5.76 25.08
C PHE A 33 -20.64 6.34 23.99
N SER A 34 -21.57 7.22 24.36
CA SER A 34 -22.57 7.78 23.43
C SER A 34 -22.10 8.99 22.64
N ASN A 35 -21.04 9.68 23.07
CA ASN A 35 -20.51 10.89 22.43
C ASN A 35 -19.20 10.58 21.68
N VAL A 36 -19.30 9.80 20.61
CA VAL A 36 -18.17 9.32 19.81
C VAL A 36 -18.44 9.59 18.35
N ARG A 37 -17.44 10.09 17.62
CA ARG A 37 -17.46 10.24 16.17
C ARG A 37 -16.21 9.65 15.53
N LEU A 38 -16.36 9.10 14.33
CA LEU A 38 -15.27 8.72 13.44
C LEU A 38 -15.25 9.72 12.27
N VAL A 39 -14.07 10.25 11.95
CA VAL A 39 -13.85 11.19 10.85
C VAL A 39 -12.61 10.75 10.07
N ASP A 40 -12.72 10.70 8.75
CA ASP A 40 -11.56 10.53 7.88
C ASP A 40 -10.74 11.82 7.85
N SER A 41 -9.41 11.72 7.88
CA SER A 41 -8.53 12.89 8.02
C SER A 41 -8.71 13.93 6.91
N ILE A 42 -9.12 13.50 5.72
CA ILE A 42 -9.37 14.39 4.57
C ILE A 42 -10.62 15.26 4.76
N ASP A 43 -11.60 14.77 5.53
CA ASP A 43 -12.85 15.47 5.83
C ASP A 43 -12.79 16.23 7.16
N TYR A 44 -11.63 16.23 7.83
CA TYR A 44 -11.48 16.85 9.14
C TYR A 44 -11.30 18.37 9.05
N GLU A 45 -12.09 19.12 9.82
CA GLU A 45 -12.01 20.58 9.87
C GLU A 45 -11.02 21.04 10.96
N PHE A 46 -9.97 21.74 10.53
CA PHE A 46 -8.83 22.07 11.41
C PHE A 46 -9.19 23.03 12.55
N GLU A 47 -10.26 23.84 12.41
CA GLU A 47 -10.71 24.72 13.49
C GLU A 47 -11.28 23.97 14.70
N ASP A 48 -11.70 22.71 14.52
CA ASP A 48 -12.20 21.87 15.60
C ASP A 48 -11.07 21.28 16.45
N PHE A 49 -9.84 21.24 15.94
CA PHE A 49 -8.72 20.54 16.58
C PHE A 49 -8.42 21.04 18.00
N ALA A 50 -8.49 22.36 18.23
CA ALA A 50 -8.28 22.96 19.55
C ALA A 50 -9.42 22.70 20.55
N ARG A 51 -10.56 22.18 20.07
CA ARG A 51 -11.77 21.92 20.87
C ARG A 51 -11.93 20.43 21.18
N GLU A 52 -11.04 19.58 20.71
CA GLU A 52 -11.12 18.14 20.95
C GLU A 52 -10.86 17.81 22.43
N ASP A 53 -11.75 17.02 23.03
CA ASP A 53 -11.59 16.55 24.40
C ASP A 53 -10.70 15.30 24.46
N ILE A 54 -11.06 14.28 23.67
CA ILE A 54 -10.33 13.02 23.52
C ILE A 54 -10.15 12.74 22.03
N LEU A 55 -8.89 12.65 21.59
CA LEU A 55 -8.53 12.34 20.20
C LEU A 55 -7.85 10.97 20.11
N ILE A 56 -8.34 10.09 19.26
CA ILE A 56 -7.69 8.82 18.95
C ILE A 56 -7.32 8.81 17.47
N MET A 57 -6.02 8.84 17.17
CA MET A 57 -5.51 8.81 15.79
C MET A 57 -5.16 7.37 15.39
N VAL A 58 -5.71 6.89 14.27
CA VAL A 58 -5.34 5.61 13.65
C VAL A 58 -4.75 5.90 12.28
N THR A 59 -3.43 5.77 12.14
CA THR A 59 -2.70 6.21 10.93
C THR A 59 -1.84 5.11 10.34
N SER A 60 -1.75 5.03 9.01
CA SER A 60 -0.66 4.30 8.36
C SER A 60 0.56 5.19 8.13
N THR A 61 1.70 4.60 7.77
CA THR A 61 2.87 5.32 7.23
C THR A 61 3.10 4.91 5.78
N GLN A 62 3.40 5.86 4.90
CA GLN A 62 3.71 5.60 3.48
C GLN A 62 5.20 5.80 3.18
N GLY A 63 5.66 5.17 2.10
CA GLY A 63 6.98 5.39 1.51
C GLY A 63 8.11 5.49 2.53
N GLU A 64 8.79 6.63 2.52
CA GLU A 64 9.97 6.92 3.34
C GLU A 64 9.61 7.60 4.67
N GLY A 65 8.47 7.22 5.25
CA GLY A 65 8.07 7.68 6.59
C GLY A 65 7.03 8.78 6.59
N GLU A 66 6.18 8.80 5.57
CA GLU A 66 5.32 9.90 5.18
C GLU A 66 3.85 9.71 5.62
N PRO A 67 3.06 10.79 5.78
CA PRO A 67 1.64 10.63 6.07
C PRO A 67 0.90 9.98 4.89
N PRO A 68 -0.16 9.20 5.16
CA PRO A 68 -1.12 8.82 4.14
C PRO A 68 -1.66 10.07 3.45
N PHE A 69 -1.99 9.96 2.18
CA PHE A 69 -2.44 11.08 1.37
C PHE A 69 -3.58 11.85 2.04
N GLU A 70 -4.56 11.13 2.60
CA GLU A 70 -5.72 11.73 3.28
C GLU A 70 -5.35 12.54 4.55
N ALA A 71 -4.13 12.42 5.05
CA ALA A 71 -3.65 13.12 6.25
C ALA A 71 -2.57 14.16 5.96
N GLU A 72 -2.18 14.41 4.71
CA GLU A 72 -1.12 15.38 4.36
C GLU A 72 -1.40 16.78 4.90
N ASP A 73 -2.56 17.36 4.55
CA ASP A 73 -2.92 18.72 4.97
C ASP A 73 -3.06 18.82 6.51
N LEU A 74 -3.59 17.76 7.16
CA LEU A 74 -3.73 17.68 8.61
C LEU A 74 -2.35 17.58 9.29
N TYR A 75 -1.45 16.78 8.74
CA TYR A 75 -0.08 16.62 9.20
C TYR A 75 0.67 17.96 9.12
N ASP A 76 0.61 18.65 7.99
CA ASP A 76 1.24 19.96 7.80
C ASP A 76 0.72 21.00 8.78
N PHE A 77 -0.60 21.03 9.02
CA PHE A 77 -1.21 21.91 10.00
C PHE A 77 -0.69 21.64 11.43
N ILE A 78 -0.67 20.36 11.85
CA ILE A 78 -0.26 19.94 13.20
C ILE A 78 1.24 20.13 13.43
N MET A 79 2.08 19.82 12.44
CA MET A 79 3.53 19.98 12.51
C MET A 79 3.96 21.43 12.32
N GLY A 80 3.11 22.25 11.68
CA GLY A 80 3.32 23.65 11.41
C GLY A 80 3.34 24.56 12.65
N LYS A 81 3.65 25.84 12.41
CA LYS A 81 3.76 26.88 13.46
C LYS A 81 2.41 27.36 13.98
N ASP A 82 1.36 27.19 13.17
CA ASP A 82 -0.01 27.64 13.48
C ASP A 82 -0.80 26.60 14.29
N ALA A 83 -0.19 25.45 14.60
CA ALA A 83 -0.79 24.42 15.42
C ALA A 83 -1.23 24.97 16.80
N PRO A 84 -2.48 24.73 17.23
CA PRO A 84 -2.99 25.26 18.49
C PRO A 84 -2.35 24.56 19.69
N LYS A 85 -2.44 25.21 20.86
CA LYS A 85 -2.16 24.53 22.14
C LYS A 85 -3.29 23.57 22.47
N LEU A 86 -2.93 22.39 22.97
CA LEU A 86 -3.85 21.28 23.19
C LEU A 86 -3.95 20.93 24.69
N SER A 87 -3.85 21.93 25.57
CA SER A 87 -3.69 21.73 27.02
C SER A 87 -4.83 20.97 27.70
N ASP A 88 -6.02 20.99 27.12
CA ASP A 88 -7.21 20.31 27.64
C ASP A 88 -7.51 18.98 26.92
N MET A 89 -6.76 18.64 25.87
CA MET A 89 -6.95 17.44 25.07
C MET A 89 -6.21 16.24 25.68
N SER A 90 -6.87 15.08 25.72
CA SER A 90 -6.22 13.79 25.96
C SER A 90 -6.16 12.98 24.67
N TYR A 91 -5.11 12.19 24.45
CA TYR A 91 -4.97 11.49 23.18
C TYR A 91 -4.34 10.10 23.28
N ALA A 92 -4.58 9.30 22.25
CA ALA A 92 -3.88 8.04 21.97
C ALA A 92 -3.65 7.91 20.45
N VAL A 93 -2.60 7.19 20.06
CA VAL A 93 -2.24 6.97 18.64
C VAL A 93 -1.98 5.50 18.39
N LEU A 94 -2.55 4.97 17.32
CA LEU A 94 -2.26 3.64 16.80
C LEU A 94 -1.71 3.77 15.38
N GLY A 95 -0.51 3.24 15.16
CA GLY A 95 0.14 3.19 13.87
C GLY A 95 -0.01 1.84 13.18
N LEU A 96 -0.21 1.85 11.86
CA LEU A 96 -0.07 0.70 10.98
C LEU A 96 1.14 0.92 10.07
N GLY A 97 2.16 0.07 10.19
CA GLY A 97 3.38 0.14 9.39
C GLY A 97 3.82 -1.24 8.90
N ASP A 98 4.98 -1.28 8.26
CA ASP A 98 5.66 -2.51 7.85
C ASP A 98 7.13 -2.39 8.25
N SER A 99 7.61 -3.31 9.09
CA SER A 99 8.99 -3.27 9.61
C SER A 99 10.05 -3.46 8.53
N ALA A 100 9.66 -3.92 7.33
CA ALA A 100 10.53 -3.95 6.15
C ALA A 100 11.03 -2.56 5.71
N TYR A 101 10.35 -1.49 6.10
CA TYR A 101 10.74 -0.10 5.81
C TYR A 101 11.75 0.49 6.81
N GLY A 102 12.33 -0.35 7.68
CA GLY A 102 13.43 0.06 8.56
C GLY A 102 13.08 1.24 9.46
N GLU A 103 13.80 2.35 9.35
CA GLU A 103 13.62 3.54 10.19
C GLU A 103 12.24 4.21 10.01
N SER A 104 11.63 4.04 8.84
CA SER A 104 10.32 4.59 8.49
C SER A 104 9.16 3.78 9.10
N TYR A 105 9.42 2.60 9.67
CA TYR A 105 8.40 1.75 10.32
C TYR A 105 7.59 2.53 11.36
N ASN A 106 6.28 2.72 11.14
CA ASN A 106 5.37 3.46 12.03
C ASN A 106 5.78 4.93 12.32
N LEU A 107 6.59 5.55 11.46
CA LEU A 107 7.08 6.91 11.69
C LEU A 107 5.97 7.95 11.91
N MET A 108 4.85 7.88 11.17
CA MET A 108 3.74 8.81 11.37
C MET A 108 3.12 8.75 12.76
N ALA A 109 2.87 7.54 13.26
CA ALA A 109 2.28 7.37 14.58
C ALA A 109 3.20 7.96 15.66
N ARG A 110 4.52 7.75 15.53
CA ARG A 110 5.52 8.37 16.41
C ARG A 110 5.52 9.89 16.33
N GLN A 111 5.43 10.45 15.12
CA GLN A 111 5.47 11.90 14.92
C GLN A 111 4.20 12.58 15.46
N PHE A 112 3.01 12.05 15.17
CA PHE A 112 1.76 12.56 15.75
C PHE A 112 1.78 12.45 17.29
N ASP A 113 2.17 11.29 17.83
CA ASP A 113 2.24 11.10 19.28
C ASP A 113 3.18 12.11 19.95
N ALA A 114 4.39 12.28 19.42
CA ALA A 114 5.36 13.24 19.95
C ALA A 114 4.87 14.69 19.81
N ARG A 115 4.22 15.02 18.68
CA ARG A 115 3.76 16.38 18.41
C ARG A 115 2.59 16.78 19.30
N TYR A 116 1.64 15.90 19.55
CA TYR A 116 0.52 16.18 20.46
C TYR A 116 1.00 16.49 21.88
N GLU A 117 1.99 15.73 22.39
CA GLU A 117 2.62 16.01 23.69
C GLU A 117 3.32 17.38 23.68
N GLN A 118 4.07 17.72 22.63
CA GLN A 118 4.73 19.03 22.48
C GLN A 118 3.73 20.20 22.47
N LEU A 119 2.53 20.00 21.90
CA LEU A 119 1.45 20.99 21.88
C LEU A 119 0.68 21.08 23.22
N GLY A 120 1.01 20.22 24.19
CA GLY A 120 0.48 20.25 25.55
C GLY A 120 -0.65 19.26 25.82
N ALA A 121 -0.99 18.40 24.86
CA ALA A 121 -1.97 17.34 25.07
C ALA A 121 -1.44 16.27 26.01
N ARG A 122 -2.34 15.59 26.73
CA ARG A 122 -1.96 14.52 27.65
C ARG A 122 -2.12 13.15 27.01
N ARG A 123 -1.01 12.44 26.86
CA ARG A 123 -0.98 11.05 26.39
C ARG A 123 -1.72 10.13 27.38
N MET A 124 -2.71 9.38 26.90
CA MET A 124 -3.50 8.42 27.71
C MET A 124 -2.77 7.09 27.89
N MET A 125 -2.11 6.61 26.83
CA MET A 125 -1.27 5.40 26.82
C MET A 125 -0.19 5.54 25.74
N LYS A 126 0.87 4.73 25.82
CA LYS A 126 1.91 4.69 24.78
C LYS A 126 1.26 4.41 23.41
N HIS A 127 1.76 5.06 22.37
CA HIS A 127 1.31 4.78 21.01
C HIS A 127 1.52 3.29 20.66
N GLY A 128 0.57 2.72 19.91
CA GLY A 128 0.69 1.39 19.34
C GLY A 128 1.42 1.42 18.01
N GLU A 129 2.18 0.38 17.71
CA GLU A 129 2.87 0.19 16.43
C GLU A 129 2.53 -1.20 15.90
N CYS A 130 1.64 -1.28 14.91
CA CYS A 130 1.29 -2.52 14.23
C CYS A 130 2.21 -2.74 13.03
N ASP A 131 2.59 -3.99 12.81
CA ASP A 131 3.28 -4.42 11.59
C ASP A 131 2.26 -4.78 10.48
N PHE A 132 2.73 -5.23 9.31
CA PHE A 132 1.91 -5.47 8.11
C PHE A 132 0.63 -6.29 8.36
N ASP A 133 0.69 -7.26 9.27
CA ASP A 133 -0.44 -8.09 9.72
C ASP A 133 -1.13 -7.52 10.97
N TYR A 134 -1.57 -6.28 10.85
CA TYR A 134 -1.95 -5.43 11.97
C TYR A 134 -3.12 -5.93 12.81
N GLU A 135 -4.02 -6.79 12.30
CA GLU A 135 -5.35 -7.01 12.88
C GLU A 135 -5.34 -7.45 14.34
N LEU A 136 -4.48 -8.42 14.69
CA LEU A 136 -4.42 -8.92 16.07
C LEU A 136 -3.82 -7.87 17.01
N ALA A 137 -2.73 -7.22 16.59
CA ALA A 137 -2.07 -6.18 17.37
C ALA A 137 -3.01 -4.97 17.57
N ALA A 138 -3.74 -4.58 16.54
CA ALA A 138 -4.75 -3.53 16.59
C ALA A 138 -5.90 -3.90 17.53
N ALA A 139 -6.46 -5.11 17.40
CA ALA A 139 -7.52 -5.59 18.29
C ALA A 139 -7.07 -5.63 19.76
N GLN A 140 -5.86 -6.12 20.04
CA GLN A 140 -5.29 -6.12 21.38
C GLN A 140 -5.12 -4.70 21.91
N TRP A 141 -4.56 -3.78 21.11
CA TRP A 141 -4.40 -2.39 21.49
C TRP A 141 -5.73 -1.71 21.80
N ILE A 142 -6.78 -1.97 21.01
CA ILE A 142 -8.14 -1.49 21.27
C ILE A 142 -8.64 -2.01 22.62
N GLN A 143 -8.46 -3.30 22.92
CA GLN A 143 -8.85 -3.87 24.22
C GLN A 143 -8.09 -3.25 25.40
N GLU A 144 -6.81 -2.93 25.23
CA GLU A 144 -5.99 -2.24 26.24
C GLU A 144 -6.40 -0.77 26.43
N LEU A 145 -6.87 -0.11 25.37
CA LEU A 145 -7.36 1.26 25.41
C LEU A 145 -8.69 1.38 26.18
N MET A 146 -9.58 0.40 26.09
CA MET A 146 -10.92 0.45 26.72
C MET A 146 -10.91 0.78 28.23
N PRO A 147 -10.15 0.10 29.10
CA PRO A 147 -10.10 0.45 30.52
C PRO A 147 -9.46 1.83 30.76
N VAL A 148 -8.55 2.28 29.88
CA VAL A 148 -7.95 3.62 29.96
C VAL A 148 -9.01 4.69 29.67
N LEU A 149 -9.78 4.55 28.58
CA LEU A 149 -10.89 5.46 28.25
C LEU A 149 -11.93 5.54 29.37
N GLN A 150 -12.29 4.41 29.98
CA GLN A 150 -13.22 4.38 31.11
C GLN A 150 -12.68 5.17 32.30
N LYS A 151 -11.38 5.02 32.63
CA LYS A 151 -10.75 5.78 33.72
C LYS A 151 -10.68 7.27 33.41
N GLU A 152 -10.36 7.63 32.18
CA GLU A 152 -10.24 9.02 31.73
C GLU A 152 -11.54 9.81 31.90
N LEU A 153 -12.66 9.15 31.62
CA LEU A 153 -13.99 9.74 31.81
C LEU A 153 -14.42 9.71 33.28
N ALA A 154 -13.99 8.73 34.07
CA ALA A 154 -14.25 8.66 35.50
C ALA A 154 -13.48 9.74 36.30
N LEU A 155 -12.27 10.10 35.88
CA LEU A 155 -11.49 11.21 36.47
C LEU A 155 -12.20 12.57 36.32
N THR A 156 -13.11 12.68 35.34
CA THR A 156 -13.96 13.88 35.14
C THR A 156 -15.23 13.86 36.01
N GLN A 157 -15.60 12.72 36.60
CA GLN A 157 -16.82 12.53 37.41
C GLN A 157 -16.57 12.54 38.93
N GLY A 158 -15.34 12.72 39.41
CA GLY A 158 -14.99 12.56 40.83
C GLY A 158 -14.00 13.57 41.40
N ALA A 159 -14.49 14.73 41.83
CA ALA A 159 -13.85 15.52 42.89
C ALA A 159 -14.90 15.90 43.96
N PRO A 160 -15.02 15.15 45.07
CA PRO A 160 -15.69 15.65 46.25
C PRO A 160 -14.80 16.72 46.89
N GLN A 161 -15.35 17.93 47.09
CA GLN A 161 -14.75 18.91 48.00
C GLN A 161 -14.78 18.34 49.42
N SER A 162 -13.66 17.73 49.84
CA SER A 162 -13.46 17.33 51.23
C SER A 162 -13.19 18.58 52.07
N SER A 163 -14.24 19.10 52.68
CA SER A 163 -14.16 20.01 53.81
C SER A 163 -13.34 19.38 54.94
N VAL A 164 -12.37 20.15 55.42
CA VAL A 164 -11.52 19.87 56.56
C VAL A 164 -12.33 19.44 57.79
N GLN A 165 -12.10 18.23 58.28
CA GLN A 165 -12.19 17.94 59.71
C GLN A 165 -11.02 17.08 60.17
N SER A 166 -10.28 17.66 61.10
CA SER A 166 -9.17 17.09 61.86
C SER A 166 -9.70 16.08 62.87
N SER A 167 -9.11 14.88 62.88
CA SER A 167 -8.85 14.15 64.12
C SER A 167 -7.72 13.16 63.91
N ALA A 168 -6.62 13.38 64.62
CA ALA A 168 -5.44 12.54 64.67
C ALA A 168 -5.72 11.23 65.43
N GLN A 169 -5.09 10.12 65.00
CA GLN A 169 -4.37 9.22 65.91
C GLN A 169 -3.46 8.21 65.20
N SER A 170 -2.24 8.15 65.74
CA SER A 170 -1.10 7.27 65.50
C SER A 170 -1.41 5.76 65.50
N SER A 171 -0.72 4.98 64.65
CA SER A 171 0.35 4.07 65.10
C SER A 171 0.95 3.24 63.97
N ALA A 172 2.26 3.05 64.03
CA ALA A 172 3.14 2.31 63.13
C ALA A 172 2.94 0.78 63.15
N GLN A 173 3.33 0.10 62.06
CA GLN A 173 4.34 -0.98 62.02
C GLN A 173 4.28 -1.76 60.69
N SER A 174 5.41 -1.82 59.99
CA SER A 174 5.81 -2.97 59.13
C SER A 174 6.49 -4.02 60.04
N PRO A 175 6.59 -5.31 59.65
CA PRO A 175 7.71 -5.75 58.79
C PRO A 175 7.38 -7.04 57.94
N SER A 176 7.88 -7.22 56.70
CA SER A 176 9.15 -7.82 56.22
C SER A 176 9.16 -9.35 55.97
N HIS A 177 10.04 -9.75 55.03
CA HIS A 177 10.61 -11.09 54.70
C HIS A 177 9.78 -12.08 53.85
N GLU A 178 10.33 -12.93 52.98
CA GLU A 178 11.60 -13.06 52.21
C GLU A 178 11.50 -14.36 51.36
N HIS A 179 12.25 -14.41 50.26
CA HIS A 179 12.90 -15.58 49.61
C HIS A 179 12.20 -16.95 49.42
N SER A 180 12.26 -17.49 48.18
CA SER A 180 13.28 -18.48 47.76
C SER A 180 13.02 -19.10 46.38
N GLN A 181 14.10 -19.41 45.67
CA GLN A 181 14.23 -20.12 44.39
C GLN A 181 14.18 -21.65 44.58
N ASP A 182 13.89 -22.43 43.52
CA ASP A 182 14.86 -23.35 42.86
C ASP A 182 14.25 -24.44 41.93
N ALA A 183 14.91 -24.57 40.76
CA ALA A 183 15.42 -25.75 40.03
C ALA A 183 14.58 -26.97 39.54
N ALA A 184 14.66 -27.18 38.20
CA ALA A 184 15.06 -28.36 37.38
C ALA A 184 14.37 -29.75 37.48
N THR A 185 14.17 -30.43 36.33
CA THR A 185 14.91 -31.65 35.83
C THR A 185 14.12 -32.46 34.77
N GLU A 186 14.63 -32.50 33.53
CA GLU A 186 15.00 -33.65 32.63
C GLU A 186 14.15 -34.95 32.37
N VAL A 187 14.30 -35.45 31.11
CA VAL A 187 14.34 -36.85 30.56
C VAL A 187 13.14 -37.40 29.74
N GLY A 188 13.44 -37.86 28.50
CA GLY A 188 12.97 -39.17 27.97
C GLY A 188 12.44 -39.28 26.52
N THR A 189 13.27 -39.77 25.59
CA THR A 189 12.90 -40.46 24.31
C THR A 189 12.63 -41.98 24.59
N PRO A 190 12.32 -42.92 23.64
CA PRO A 190 12.56 -42.95 22.18
C PRO A 190 11.55 -43.77 21.28
N ASP A 191 12.01 -44.06 20.05
CA ASP A 191 11.59 -45.10 19.06
C ASP A 191 10.60 -44.66 17.95
N GLY A 192 10.79 -44.93 16.65
CA GLY A 192 11.81 -45.66 15.90
C GLY A 192 11.35 -45.95 14.44
N CYS A 193 12.29 -45.86 13.49
CA CYS A 193 12.42 -46.58 12.20
C CYS A 193 11.20 -46.88 11.29
N SER A 194 11.20 -46.41 10.04
CA SER A 194 11.90 -47.06 8.89
C SER A 194 11.37 -46.61 7.51
N VAL A 195 12.32 -46.43 6.59
CA VAL A 195 12.22 -46.17 5.14
C VAL A 195 12.24 -47.51 4.40
N ILE A 196 11.50 -47.67 3.28
CA ILE A 196 11.84 -48.16 1.89
C ILE A 196 10.49 -48.41 1.16
N GLY A 197 10.21 -48.17 -0.13
CA GLY A 197 10.94 -47.76 -1.33
C GLY A 197 10.17 -48.24 -2.58
N SER A 198 10.36 -47.54 -3.71
CA SER A 198 10.28 -48.00 -5.12
C SER A 198 8.97 -47.99 -5.96
N ALA A 199 9.09 -47.26 -7.09
CA ALA A 199 8.83 -47.64 -8.50
C ALA A 199 7.45 -47.42 -9.18
N LEU A 200 7.53 -46.59 -10.25
CA LEU A 200 6.65 -46.39 -11.43
C LEU A 200 6.68 -47.61 -12.40
N PRO A 201 6.09 -47.61 -13.63
CA PRO A 201 5.11 -46.73 -14.31
C PRO A 201 3.97 -47.50 -15.06
N ASP A 202 3.05 -46.79 -15.73
CA ASP A 202 2.77 -46.85 -17.19
C ASP A 202 1.29 -46.73 -17.65
N SER A 203 1.15 -45.93 -18.72
CA SER A 203 0.30 -46.11 -19.92
C SER A 203 -1.06 -45.38 -20.09
N ASN A 204 -1.02 -44.42 -21.03
CA ASN A 204 -1.86 -44.23 -22.23
C ASN A 204 -3.40 -44.21 -22.14
N SER A 205 -4.04 -43.13 -22.63
CA SER A 205 -4.42 -42.97 -24.06
C SER A 205 -5.52 -41.91 -24.34
N SER A 206 -5.35 -41.22 -25.48
CA SER A 206 -6.35 -40.67 -26.44
C SER A 206 -7.40 -39.63 -25.98
N VAL A 207 -7.34 -38.36 -26.43
CA VAL A 207 -7.74 -37.79 -27.75
C VAL A 207 -9.26 -37.68 -27.96
N SER A 208 -9.79 -36.46 -28.04
CA SER A 208 -10.58 -35.99 -29.21
C SER A 208 -10.95 -34.50 -29.12
N SER A 209 -10.70 -33.87 -30.27
CA SER A 209 -11.00 -32.50 -30.71
C SER A 209 -12.46 -32.34 -31.16
N VAL A 210 -13.05 -31.15 -30.94
CA VAL A 210 -13.95 -30.52 -31.93
C VAL A 210 -13.99 -29.00 -31.75
N SER A 211 -14.31 -28.33 -32.84
CA SER A 211 -13.92 -26.98 -33.22
C SER A 211 -15.09 -26.00 -33.31
N SER A 212 -14.72 -24.71 -33.33
CA SER A 212 -15.25 -23.62 -34.18
C SER A 212 -16.74 -23.28 -34.12
N VAL A 213 -17.07 -22.01 -33.80
CA VAL A 213 -17.85 -21.14 -34.72
C VAL A 213 -17.51 -19.67 -34.45
N SER A 214 -17.27 -18.93 -35.54
CA SER A 214 -17.07 -17.49 -35.65
C SER A 214 -18.40 -16.78 -35.99
N SER A 215 -18.55 -15.51 -35.65
CA SER A 215 -19.33 -14.57 -36.47
C SER A 215 -19.07 -13.10 -36.12
N ASP A 216 -18.66 -12.37 -37.16
CA ASP A 216 -18.53 -10.92 -37.31
C ASP A 216 -19.83 -10.11 -37.13
N SER A 217 -19.69 -8.83 -36.76
CA SER A 217 -20.24 -7.63 -37.44
C SER A 217 -20.05 -6.42 -36.50
N SER A 218 -19.20 -5.43 -36.80
CA SER A 218 -19.31 -4.33 -37.77
C SER A 218 -20.54 -3.43 -37.59
N GLY A 219 -20.29 -2.15 -37.29
CA GLY A 219 -21.31 -1.11 -37.21
C GLY A 219 -20.79 0.20 -36.65
N ALA A 220 -20.06 0.95 -37.47
CA ALA A 220 -19.68 2.35 -37.21
C ALA A 220 -20.88 3.29 -37.41
N GLN A 221 -20.97 4.37 -36.63
CA GLN A 221 -21.54 5.63 -37.10
C GLN A 221 -21.03 6.83 -36.30
N GLU A 222 -20.38 7.74 -37.04
CA GLU A 222 -19.97 9.09 -36.65
C GLU A 222 -21.20 10.01 -36.50
N SER A 223 -21.11 11.01 -35.61
CA SER A 223 -21.75 12.30 -35.83
C SER A 223 -20.93 13.44 -35.22
N GLN A 224 -20.59 14.39 -36.08
CA GLN A 224 -19.83 15.61 -35.85
C GLN A 224 -20.63 16.69 -35.09
N GLY A 225 -19.91 17.48 -34.28
CA GLY A 225 -19.83 18.94 -34.42
C GLY A 225 -20.82 19.83 -33.68
N SER A 226 -20.31 20.67 -32.76
CA SER A 226 -20.51 22.14 -32.80
C SER A 226 -19.62 22.86 -31.77
N GLU A 227 -18.75 23.72 -32.28
CA GLU A 227 -18.16 24.91 -31.65
C GLU A 227 -19.27 25.79 -31.03
N GLY A 228 -19.11 26.72 -30.09
CA GLY A 228 -17.98 27.42 -29.51
C GLY A 228 -18.51 28.81 -29.08
N SER A 229 -18.07 29.38 -27.95
CA SER A 229 -18.06 30.84 -27.78
C SER A 229 -17.12 31.28 -26.66
N LYS A 230 -16.11 32.07 -27.07
CA LYS A 230 -15.21 32.85 -26.22
C LYS A 230 -15.94 34.10 -25.68
N ALA A 231 -15.56 34.53 -24.47
CA ALA A 231 -15.48 35.95 -24.14
C ALA A 231 -14.41 36.17 -23.06
N SER A 232 -13.58 37.17 -23.32
CA SER A 232 -12.37 37.62 -22.63
C SER A 232 -12.64 38.69 -21.56
N GLY A 233 -11.75 38.81 -20.56
CA GLY A 233 -11.25 40.13 -20.12
C GLY A 233 -11.16 40.45 -18.62
N GLN A 234 -9.92 40.37 -18.12
CA GLN A 234 -9.20 41.32 -17.23
C GLN A 234 -9.44 41.41 -15.70
N ASP A 235 -8.38 40.99 -14.98
CA ASP A 235 -7.65 41.62 -13.86
C ASP A 235 -8.34 42.53 -12.84
N SER A 236 -8.29 42.11 -11.56
CA SER A 236 -7.77 42.95 -10.46
C SER A 236 -7.49 42.15 -9.18
N ASP A 237 -6.21 42.12 -8.82
CA ASP A 237 -5.57 42.27 -7.50
C ASP A 237 -5.94 41.45 -6.24
N ALA A 238 -4.87 41.18 -5.50
CA ALA A 238 -4.64 40.30 -4.37
C ALA A 238 -5.65 40.36 -3.21
N SER A 239 -6.10 39.18 -2.78
CA SER A 239 -6.37 38.82 -1.39
C SER A 239 -6.31 37.30 -1.28
N ALA A 240 -5.21 36.76 -0.78
CA ALA A 240 -5.05 35.33 -0.51
C ALA A 240 -6.07 34.91 0.57
N LYS A 241 -7.25 34.50 0.12
CA LYS A 241 -8.18 33.70 0.88
C LYS A 241 -7.89 32.26 0.48
N HIS A 242 -7.50 31.43 1.45
CA HIS A 242 -7.62 29.98 1.33
C HIS A 242 -9.10 29.65 1.12
N HIS A 243 -9.56 29.68 -0.12
CA HIS A 243 -10.71 28.91 -0.52
C HIS A 243 -10.22 27.48 -0.67
N LYS A 244 -10.54 26.64 0.31
CA LYS A 244 -10.64 25.19 0.10
C LYS A 244 -11.59 25.01 -1.09
N GLY A 245 -11.04 24.85 -2.29
CA GLY A 245 -11.76 24.13 -3.33
C GLY A 245 -12.10 22.77 -2.72
N SER A 246 -13.37 22.40 -2.74
CA SER A 246 -13.88 21.11 -2.30
C SER A 246 -13.06 19.99 -2.96
N ARG A 247 -11.96 19.56 -2.34
CA ARG A 247 -11.24 18.34 -2.70
C ARG A 247 -12.06 17.19 -2.15
N SER A 248 -13.14 16.83 -2.84
CA SER A 248 -13.87 15.58 -2.60
C SER A 248 -13.08 14.38 -3.15
N GLY A 249 -11.75 14.41 -3.08
CA GLY A 249 -10.84 13.36 -3.52
C GLY A 249 -10.69 12.25 -2.48
N GLY A 250 -11.71 12.07 -1.64
CA GLY A 250 -11.79 10.96 -0.70
C GLY A 250 -11.89 9.63 -1.46
N PHE A 251 -11.61 8.55 -0.74
CA PHE A 251 -11.65 7.16 -1.22
C PHE A 251 -13.09 6.77 -1.64
N GLN A 252 -13.58 7.30 -2.75
CA GLN A 252 -14.92 7.00 -3.25
C GLN A 252 -14.85 5.79 -4.16
N GLU A 253 -15.54 4.72 -3.75
CA GLU A 253 -15.65 3.53 -4.57
C GLU A 253 -16.62 3.72 -5.73
N PHE A 254 -16.27 3.11 -6.85
CA PHE A 254 -17.10 3.08 -8.05
C PHE A 254 -16.93 1.77 -8.81
N GLN A 255 -17.87 1.51 -9.72
CA GLN A 255 -17.83 0.37 -10.63
C GLN A 255 -17.29 0.81 -12.00
N ALA A 256 -16.11 0.33 -12.37
CA ALA A 256 -15.56 0.48 -13.71
C ALA A 256 -15.79 -0.79 -14.53
N ILE A 257 -15.95 -0.68 -15.84
CA ILE A 257 -16.16 -1.86 -16.71
C ILE A 257 -14.84 -2.23 -17.37
N LEU A 258 -14.41 -3.49 -17.27
CA LEU A 258 -13.28 -4.01 -18.05
C LEU A 258 -13.62 -3.96 -19.54
N GLU A 259 -13.10 -2.96 -20.25
CA GLU A 259 -13.47 -2.66 -21.63
C GLU A 259 -12.53 -3.34 -22.63
N ASP A 260 -11.23 -3.31 -22.36
CA ASP A 260 -10.23 -3.92 -23.23
C ASP A 260 -9.05 -4.51 -22.45
N ARG A 261 -8.42 -5.50 -23.06
CA ARG A 261 -7.23 -6.18 -22.55
C ARG A 261 -6.32 -6.54 -23.72
N ARG A 262 -5.14 -5.94 -23.72
CA ARG A 262 -4.12 -6.16 -24.77
C ARG A 262 -2.84 -6.72 -24.17
N LEU A 263 -2.37 -7.86 -24.67
CA LEU A 263 -1.03 -8.35 -24.35
C LEU A 263 0.01 -7.42 -24.99
N LEU A 264 0.89 -6.83 -24.16
CA LEU A 264 1.94 -5.89 -24.58
C LEU A 264 3.27 -6.58 -24.86
N THR A 265 3.51 -7.73 -24.23
CA THR A 265 4.65 -8.60 -24.52
C THR A 265 4.35 -9.51 -25.70
N SER A 266 5.38 -10.06 -26.33
CA SER A 266 5.20 -11.13 -27.31
C SER A 266 4.61 -12.38 -26.64
N SER A 267 3.95 -13.23 -27.43
CA SER A 267 3.41 -14.50 -26.94
C SER A 267 4.49 -15.51 -26.52
N SER A 268 5.74 -15.30 -26.95
CA SER A 268 6.89 -16.12 -26.57
C SER A 268 7.63 -15.60 -25.33
N SER A 269 7.24 -14.44 -24.81
CA SER A 269 7.82 -13.89 -23.57
C SER A 269 7.50 -14.78 -22.37
N GLU A 270 8.50 -15.00 -21.52
CA GLU A 270 8.30 -15.69 -20.22
C GLU A 270 7.41 -14.90 -19.25
N LYS A 271 7.37 -13.58 -19.39
CA LYS A 271 6.51 -12.69 -18.61
C LYS A 271 5.43 -12.13 -19.49
N GLN A 272 4.19 -12.17 -19.02
CA GLN A 272 3.09 -11.53 -19.71
C GLN A 272 2.79 -10.18 -19.07
N VAL A 273 2.84 -9.11 -19.86
CA VAL A 273 2.40 -7.78 -19.43
C VAL A 273 1.22 -7.37 -20.28
N TYR A 274 0.16 -6.88 -19.65
CA TYR A 274 -1.08 -6.48 -20.30
C TYR A 274 -1.34 -4.99 -20.11
N GLY A 275 -1.83 -4.33 -21.16
CA GLY A 275 -2.57 -3.08 -21.06
C GLY A 275 -4.01 -3.42 -20.74
N ILE A 276 -4.51 -2.93 -19.61
CA ILE A 276 -5.89 -3.12 -19.17
C ILE A 276 -6.60 -1.79 -19.26
N ARG A 277 -7.74 -1.73 -19.96
CA ARG A 277 -8.57 -0.53 -20.05
C ARG A 277 -9.87 -0.72 -19.31
N LEU A 278 -10.15 0.19 -18.39
CA LEU A 278 -11.38 0.25 -17.61
C LEU A 278 -12.19 1.48 -18.01
N ARG A 279 -13.45 1.29 -18.35
CA ARG A 279 -14.40 2.39 -18.59
C ARG A 279 -14.97 2.87 -17.26
N LEU A 280 -14.79 4.15 -16.99
CA LEU A 280 -15.28 4.80 -15.79
C LEU A 280 -16.82 4.98 -15.84
N PRO A 281 -17.48 5.09 -14.67
CA PRO A 281 -18.92 5.33 -14.60
C PRO A 281 -19.35 6.69 -15.17
N SER A 282 -18.48 7.69 -15.13
CA SER A 282 -18.70 8.99 -15.77
C SER A 282 -17.45 9.45 -16.52
N ALA A 283 -17.65 10.06 -17.70
CA ALA A 283 -16.59 10.66 -18.49
C ALA A 283 -15.96 11.90 -17.82
N ASP A 284 -16.67 12.50 -16.87
CA ASP A 284 -16.25 13.68 -16.12
C ASP A 284 -15.39 13.34 -14.90
N MET A 285 -15.21 12.05 -14.59
CA MET A 285 -14.31 11.63 -13.52
C MET A 285 -12.88 12.03 -13.86
N GLN A 286 -12.26 12.79 -12.96
CA GLN A 286 -10.91 13.30 -13.16
C GLN A 286 -9.91 12.49 -12.34
N PHE A 287 -8.72 12.34 -12.93
CA PHE A 287 -7.51 11.88 -12.29
C PHE A 287 -6.34 12.56 -12.98
N MET A 288 -5.23 12.68 -12.27
CA MET A 288 -4.02 13.30 -12.76
C MET A 288 -2.96 12.23 -13.07
N PRO A 289 -2.07 12.48 -14.03
CA PRO A 289 -0.91 11.60 -14.22
C PRO A 289 -0.16 11.40 -12.90
N GLY A 290 0.17 10.14 -12.61
CA GLY A 290 0.78 9.72 -11.35
C GLY A 290 -0.20 9.17 -10.31
N ASP A 291 -1.51 9.38 -10.50
CA ASP A 291 -2.54 8.75 -9.66
C ASP A 291 -2.50 7.23 -9.73
N MET A 292 -3.04 6.62 -8.69
CA MET A 292 -3.19 5.18 -8.58
C MET A 292 -4.66 4.79 -8.61
N LEU A 293 -4.92 3.58 -9.08
CA LEU A 293 -6.21 2.94 -9.01
C LEU A 293 -6.14 1.77 -8.03
N THR A 294 -7.03 1.75 -7.04
CA THR A 294 -7.28 0.53 -6.27
C THR A 294 -8.18 -0.39 -7.09
N VAL A 295 -7.85 -1.67 -7.13
CA VAL A 295 -8.68 -2.70 -7.76
C VAL A 295 -9.05 -3.71 -6.69
N GLN A 296 -10.36 -3.84 -6.42
CA GLN A 296 -10.87 -4.95 -5.64
C GLN A 296 -11.05 -6.18 -6.52
N TYR A 297 -10.68 -7.35 -6.01
CA TYR A 297 -10.74 -8.60 -6.75
C TYR A 297 -11.29 -9.73 -5.86
N PRO A 298 -11.96 -10.75 -6.42
CA PRO A 298 -12.30 -11.95 -5.67
C PRO A 298 -11.12 -12.93 -5.67
N ASN A 299 -10.94 -13.68 -4.58
CA ASN A 299 -10.12 -14.89 -4.63
C ASN A 299 -10.85 -15.94 -5.48
N SER A 300 -10.12 -16.59 -6.38
CA SER A 300 -10.65 -17.61 -7.27
C SER A 300 -11.18 -18.83 -6.51
N ASP A 301 -12.19 -19.49 -7.08
CA ASP A 301 -12.71 -20.77 -6.59
C ASP A 301 -11.58 -21.79 -6.36
N ARG A 302 -10.58 -21.78 -7.24
CA ARG A 302 -9.41 -22.67 -7.15
C ARG A 302 -8.61 -22.42 -5.87
N THR A 303 -8.35 -21.16 -5.54
CA THR A 303 -7.54 -20.78 -4.38
C THR A 303 -8.30 -21.03 -3.08
N VAL A 304 -9.60 -20.71 -3.03
CA VAL A 304 -10.43 -21.02 -1.86
C VAL A 304 -10.59 -22.53 -1.67
N ALA A 305 -10.89 -23.28 -2.73
CA ALA A 305 -10.99 -24.73 -2.65
C ALA A 305 -9.67 -25.39 -2.20
N ARG A 306 -8.53 -24.87 -2.66
CA ARG A 306 -7.21 -25.34 -2.21
C ARG A 306 -7.01 -25.10 -0.72
N LEU A 307 -7.30 -23.89 -0.24
CA LEU A 307 -7.19 -23.57 1.19
C LEU A 307 -8.08 -24.49 2.02
N LEU A 308 -9.36 -24.61 1.67
CA LEU A 308 -10.33 -25.43 2.40
C LEU A 308 -9.98 -26.92 2.38
N LYS A 309 -9.48 -27.42 1.24
CA LYS A 309 -9.03 -28.81 1.13
C LYS A 309 -7.83 -29.10 2.05
N ASN A 310 -6.87 -28.19 2.16
CA ASN A 310 -5.74 -28.37 3.07
C ASN A 310 -6.16 -28.21 4.53
N ALA A 311 -7.07 -27.28 4.84
CA ALA A 311 -7.55 -27.06 6.20
C ALA A 311 -8.48 -28.17 6.73
N PHE A 312 -9.34 -28.75 5.87
CA PHE A 312 -10.45 -29.62 6.31
C PHE A 312 -10.54 -30.97 5.59
N GLY A 313 -9.67 -31.26 4.62
CA GLY A 313 -9.67 -32.51 3.85
C GLY A 313 -11.01 -32.76 3.16
N ASP A 314 -11.56 -33.97 3.33
CA ASP A 314 -12.83 -34.38 2.71
C ASP A 314 -14.05 -33.55 3.15
N LYS A 315 -13.95 -32.87 4.31
CA LYS A 315 -15.02 -32.01 4.83
C LYS A 315 -15.07 -30.64 4.14
N ALA A 316 -14.10 -30.29 3.29
CA ALA A 316 -14.06 -29.00 2.59
C ALA A 316 -15.35 -28.71 1.80
N SER A 317 -15.99 -29.75 1.25
CA SER A 317 -17.27 -29.63 0.52
C SER A 317 -18.50 -29.34 1.40
N GLN A 318 -18.35 -29.44 2.72
CA GLN A 318 -19.43 -29.24 3.71
C GLN A 318 -19.32 -27.88 4.41
N ILE A 319 -18.30 -27.08 4.06
CA ILE A 319 -18.08 -25.75 4.63
C ILE A 319 -19.22 -24.83 4.17
N ASP A 320 -19.75 -24.05 5.11
CA ASP A 320 -20.83 -23.08 4.87
C ASP A 320 -20.44 -22.12 3.74
N ALA A 321 -21.35 -21.93 2.78
CA ALA A 321 -21.19 -21.00 1.67
C ALA A 321 -20.86 -19.58 2.16
N ARG A 322 -21.39 -19.15 3.31
CA ARG A 322 -21.06 -17.86 3.93
C ARG A 322 -19.57 -17.72 4.22
N ILE A 323 -18.89 -18.79 4.66
CA ILE A 323 -17.45 -18.78 4.93
C ILE A 323 -16.68 -18.70 3.61
N VAL A 324 -17.12 -19.44 2.60
CA VAL A 324 -16.54 -19.39 1.24
C VAL A 324 -16.63 -17.96 0.70
N ASP A 325 -17.79 -17.33 0.78
CA ASP A 325 -18.01 -15.96 0.32
C ASP A 325 -17.06 -14.97 1.02
N ILE A 326 -16.90 -15.06 2.34
CA ILE A 326 -15.97 -14.21 3.10
C ILE A 326 -14.52 -14.41 2.62
N LEU A 327 -14.09 -15.66 2.45
CA LEU A 327 -12.76 -15.98 1.95
C LEU A 327 -12.57 -15.51 0.50
N GLN A 328 -13.64 -15.42 -0.30
CA GLN A 328 -13.58 -14.92 -1.67
C GLN A 328 -13.54 -13.40 -1.75
N SER A 329 -14.34 -12.68 -0.97
CA SER A 329 -14.54 -11.24 -1.17
C SER A 329 -13.72 -10.34 -0.26
N SER A 330 -13.28 -10.85 0.90
CA SER A 330 -12.93 -9.98 2.03
C SER A 330 -11.64 -10.34 2.75
N LYS A 331 -10.96 -11.42 2.38
CA LYS A 331 -9.76 -11.92 3.08
C LYS A 331 -8.60 -12.17 2.12
N ASP A 332 -7.41 -11.66 2.45
CA ASP A 332 -6.21 -12.02 1.70
C ASP A 332 -5.75 -13.42 2.12
N ILE A 333 -6.06 -14.41 1.29
CA ILE A 333 -5.67 -15.81 1.48
C ILE A 333 -4.47 -16.21 0.60
N THR A 334 -3.79 -15.22 0.01
CA THR A 334 -2.79 -15.44 -1.04
C THR A 334 -1.38 -15.14 -0.55
N ARG A 335 -1.23 -14.23 0.40
CA ARG A 335 0.06 -13.82 0.97
C ARG A 335 0.24 -14.42 2.35
N ASN A 336 1.39 -15.06 2.55
CA ASN A 336 1.83 -15.51 3.86
C ASN A 336 2.74 -14.43 4.47
N THR A 337 2.72 -14.33 5.79
CA THR A 337 3.33 -13.24 6.53
C THR A 337 3.71 -13.71 7.94
N PRO A 338 4.76 -13.14 8.57
CA PRO A 338 5.18 -13.60 9.89
C PRO A 338 4.08 -13.59 10.94
N ALA A 339 3.18 -12.59 10.96
CA ALA A 339 2.11 -12.57 11.96
C ALA A 339 0.90 -13.43 11.58
N LEU A 340 0.65 -13.73 10.29
CA LEU A 340 -0.25 -14.83 9.94
C LEU A 340 0.27 -16.16 10.52
N ILE A 341 1.56 -16.44 10.37
CA ILE A 341 2.17 -17.67 10.91
C ILE A 341 2.11 -17.68 12.45
N GLU A 342 2.41 -16.56 13.11
CA GLU A 342 2.28 -16.44 14.55
C GLU A 342 0.84 -16.74 15.01
N ARG A 343 -0.17 -16.10 14.40
CA ARG A 343 -1.60 -16.39 14.67
C ARG A 343 -1.94 -17.87 14.44
N TYR A 344 -1.38 -18.45 13.38
CA TYR A 344 -1.58 -19.86 13.03
C TYR A 344 -1.14 -20.82 14.15
N THR A 345 -0.08 -20.47 14.90
CA THR A 345 0.44 -21.32 16.00
C THR A 345 -0.58 -21.56 17.11
N HIS A 346 -1.59 -20.68 17.28
CA HIS A 346 -2.69 -20.91 18.21
C HIS A 346 -3.46 -22.20 17.88
N TYR A 347 -3.64 -22.48 16.60
CA TYR A 347 -4.34 -23.66 16.10
C TYR A 347 -3.39 -24.84 15.82
N ALA A 348 -2.08 -24.59 15.73
CA ALA A 348 -1.04 -25.59 15.52
C ALA A 348 0.13 -25.39 16.51
N PRO A 349 -0.08 -25.68 17.81
CA PRO A 349 0.93 -25.44 18.86
C PRO A 349 2.16 -26.36 18.74
N ASP A 350 2.04 -27.47 18.01
CA ASP A 350 3.15 -28.41 17.76
C ASP A 350 4.01 -28.00 16.54
N SER A 351 3.67 -26.90 15.86
CA SER A 351 4.46 -26.39 14.73
C SER A 351 5.83 -25.86 15.21
N PRO A 352 6.88 -25.89 14.37
CA PRO A 352 8.20 -25.35 14.72
C PRO A 352 8.21 -23.82 14.92
N PHE A 353 7.08 -23.17 14.69
CA PHE A 353 6.90 -21.72 14.81
C PHE A 353 6.39 -21.29 16.18
N ALA A 354 5.92 -22.23 17.02
CA ALA A 354 5.37 -21.91 18.32
C ALA A 354 6.38 -21.14 19.21
N GLY A 355 5.95 -19.97 19.70
CA GLY A 355 6.78 -19.10 20.54
C GLY A 355 7.77 -18.20 19.78
N LEU A 356 7.83 -18.28 18.45
CA LEU A 356 8.60 -17.33 17.64
C LEU A 356 7.84 -16.00 17.52
N GLN A 357 8.59 -14.90 17.48
CA GLN A 357 8.07 -13.54 17.28
C GLN A 357 8.12 -13.16 15.79
N THR A 358 7.32 -12.18 15.38
CA THR A 358 7.20 -11.74 13.96
C THR A 358 8.49 -11.27 13.31
N ASP A 359 9.45 -10.77 14.09
CA ASP A 359 10.76 -10.34 13.61
C ASP A 359 11.72 -11.50 13.31
N ASN A 360 11.35 -12.73 13.70
CA ASN A 360 12.19 -13.91 13.57
C ASN A 360 12.42 -14.30 12.11
N GLN A 361 13.69 -14.56 11.77
CA GLN A 361 14.10 -14.89 10.41
C GLN A 361 13.44 -16.16 9.87
N VAL A 362 13.18 -17.17 10.71
CA VAL A 362 12.53 -18.41 10.29
C VAL A 362 11.10 -18.15 9.81
N LEU A 363 10.35 -17.27 10.49
CA LEU A 363 9.02 -16.87 10.05
C LEU A 363 9.07 -16.07 8.74
N LYS A 364 10.01 -15.13 8.63
CA LYS A 364 10.21 -14.32 7.42
C LYS A 364 10.54 -15.20 6.21
N ASP A 365 11.46 -16.14 6.36
CA ASP A 365 11.86 -17.06 5.30
C ASP A 365 10.69 -17.97 4.87
N TYR A 366 9.92 -18.51 5.83
CA TYR A 366 8.76 -19.34 5.52
C TYR A 366 7.66 -18.51 4.83
N ALA A 367 7.35 -17.32 5.34
CA ALA A 367 6.36 -16.41 4.77
C ALA A 367 6.68 -16.03 3.31
N GLN A 368 7.96 -15.78 3.00
CA GLN A 368 8.40 -15.42 1.65
C GLN A 368 8.33 -16.57 0.65
N THR A 369 8.41 -17.82 1.12
CA THR A 369 8.58 -19.00 0.25
C THR A 369 7.36 -19.91 0.19
N HIS A 370 6.41 -19.79 1.12
CA HIS A 370 5.26 -20.67 1.25
C HIS A 370 3.93 -19.89 1.20
N PRO A 371 2.98 -20.26 0.33
CA PRO A 371 1.64 -19.67 0.33
C PRO A 371 0.85 -20.09 1.58
N PRO A 372 -0.21 -19.36 1.98
CA PRO A 372 -0.89 -19.62 3.25
C PRO A 372 -1.46 -21.03 3.42
N TYR A 373 -1.95 -21.66 2.34
CA TYR A 373 -2.46 -23.03 2.44
C TYR A 373 -1.39 -24.06 2.83
N ALA A 374 -0.11 -23.75 2.60
CA ALA A 374 1.00 -24.63 2.93
C ALA A 374 1.16 -24.82 4.45
N LEU A 375 0.73 -23.84 5.27
CA LEU A 375 0.70 -23.99 6.73
C LEU A 375 -0.15 -25.19 7.16
N PHE A 376 -1.34 -25.32 6.57
CA PHE A 376 -2.24 -26.45 6.82
C PHE A 376 -1.71 -27.77 6.26
N GLN A 377 -0.97 -27.70 5.15
CA GLN A 377 -0.37 -28.88 4.54
C GLN A 377 0.82 -29.42 5.36
N ASP A 378 1.67 -28.52 5.86
CA ASP A 378 2.92 -28.85 6.52
C ASP A 378 2.72 -29.12 8.01
N PHE A 379 1.81 -28.36 8.64
CA PHE A 379 1.56 -28.38 10.07
C PHE A 379 0.05 -28.40 10.35
N PRO A 380 -0.63 -29.55 10.28
CA PRO A 380 -2.09 -29.63 10.40
C PRO A 380 -2.64 -28.94 11.66
N ALA A 381 -3.49 -27.93 11.47
CA ALA A 381 -4.12 -27.16 12.54
C ALA A 381 -5.45 -27.73 13.01
N ARG A 382 -5.80 -27.44 14.27
CA ARG A 382 -7.13 -27.68 14.87
C ARG A 382 -7.92 -26.38 14.90
N ILE A 383 -8.49 -26.00 13.75
CA ILE A 383 -9.31 -24.80 13.59
C ILE A 383 -10.76 -25.16 13.26
N ALA A 384 -11.74 -24.48 13.86
CA ALA A 384 -13.13 -24.64 13.44
C ALA A 384 -13.39 -23.87 12.14
N PRO A 385 -14.33 -24.30 11.28
CA PRO A 385 -14.67 -23.59 10.05
C PRO A 385 -14.96 -22.10 10.23
N ASP A 386 -15.75 -21.74 11.26
CA ASP A 386 -16.12 -20.35 11.53
C ASP A 386 -14.94 -19.46 11.98
N GLU A 387 -13.84 -20.06 12.45
CA GLU A 387 -12.65 -19.34 12.90
C GLU A 387 -11.66 -19.08 11.74
N LEU A 388 -11.76 -19.83 10.64
CA LEU A 388 -10.82 -19.75 9.53
C LEU A 388 -10.71 -18.35 8.92
N PRO A 389 -11.80 -17.60 8.65
CA PRO A 389 -11.68 -16.24 8.11
C PRO A 389 -10.90 -15.28 9.01
N ALA A 390 -10.96 -15.45 10.33
CA ALA A 390 -10.30 -14.57 11.29
C ALA A 390 -8.78 -14.76 11.31
N LEU A 391 -8.27 -15.86 10.75
CA LEU A 391 -6.83 -16.07 10.59
C LEU A 391 -6.20 -15.07 9.62
N PHE A 392 -6.96 -14.70 8.58
CA PHE A 392 -6.49 -13.89 7.46
C PHE A 392 -6.77 -12.41 7.64
N SER A 393 -5.84 -11.60 7.13
CA SER A 393 -5.96 -10.15 7.11
C SER A 393 -7.05 -9.67 6.17
N SER A 394 -7.56 -8.48 6.44
CA SER A 394 -8.59 -7.83 5.63
C SER A 394 -7.91 -7.09 4.46
N SER A 395 -8.15 -7.54 3.22
CA SER A 395 -8.04 -6.75 1.97
C SER A 395 -7.92 -7.66 0.75
N ASN A 396 -8.91 -7.61 -0.15
CA ASN A 396 -8.71 -8.01 -1.54
C ASN A 396 -8.58 -6.78 -2.44
N ARG A 397 -7.67 -5.87 -2.12
CA ARG A 397 -7.36 -4.70 -2.96
C ARG A 397 -5.90 -4.68 -3.36
N ARG A 398 -5.62 -4.31 -4.61
CA ARG A 398 -4.26 -4.02 -5.13
C ARG A 398 -4.24 -2.63 -5.73
N LEU A 399 -3.12 -1.93 -5.57
CA LEU A 399 -2.86 -0.63 -6.18
C LEU A 399 -2.16 -0.81 -7.53
N TYR A 400 -2.52 0.01 -8.50
CA TYR A 400 -1.86 0.11 -9.80
C TYR A 400 -1.67 1.58 -10.18
N SER A 401 -0.48 1.98 -10.61
CA SER A 401 -0.28 3.29 -11.23
C SER A 401 -1.10 3.40 -12.51
N ILE A 402 -1.85 4.49 -12.66
CA ILE A 402 -2.62 4.76 -13.87
C ILE A 402 -1.64 5.06 -15.02
N SER A 403 -1.89 4.46 -16.19
CA SER A 403 -0.98 4.48 -17.34
C SER A 403 -1.42 5.33 -18.53
N ASN A 404 -2.47 6.12 -18.36
CA ASN A 404 -2.88 7.15 -19.33
C ASN A 404 -3.11 8.50 -18.66
N ALA A 405 -3.10 9.56 -19.46
CA ALA A 405 -3.63 10.85 -19.06
C ALA A 405 -5.14 10.91 -19.34
N ALA A 406 -5.92 11.48 -18.41
CA ALA A 406 -7.36 11.68 -18.60
C ALA A 406 -7.67 12.56 -19.82
N SER A 407 -6.76 13.49 -20.14
CA SER A 407 -6.77 14.38 -21.30
C SER A 407 -6.70 13.64 -22.65
N VAL A 408 -6.10 12.45 -22.69
CA VAL A 408 -6.00 11.59 -23.89
C VAL A 408 -7.19 10.63 -24.02
N SER A 409 -7.80 10.23 -22.92
CA SER A 409 -8.86 9.21 -22.93
C SER A 409 -9.92 9.49 -21.85
N SER A 410 -10.75 10.51 -22.09
CA SER A 410 -11.88 10.85 -21.22
C SER A 410 -12.80 9.63 -21.02
N GLY A 411 -13.16 9.38 -19.76
CA GLY A 411 -13.99 8.24 -19.36
C GLY A 411 -13.27 6.89 -19.28
N TYR A 412 -11.94 6.84 -19.44
CA TYR A 412 -11.17 5.60 -19.34
C TYR A 412 -9.93 5.75 -18.46
N VAL A 413 -9.64 4.68 -17.72
CA VAL A 413 -8.37 4.47 -17.01
C VAL A 413 -7.67 3.25 -17.62
N ASP A 414 -6.42 3.42 -18.01
CA ASP A 414 -5.52 2.37 -18.46
C ASP A 414 -4.59 1.95 -17.30
N LEU A 415 -4.30 0.67 -17.20
CA LEU A 415 -3.30 0.10 -16.29
C LEU A 415 -2.27 -0.71 -17.09
N THR A 416 -1.02 -0.77 -16.61
CA THR A 416 0.00 -1.70 -17.13
C THR A 416 0.25 -2.80 -16.12
N VAL A 417 -0.23 -4.01 -16.41
CA VAL A 417 -0.32 -5.12 -15.43
C VAL A 417 0.59 -6.27 -15.84
N THR A 418 1.63 -6.53 -15.05
CA THR A 418 2.42 -7.76 -15.17
C THR A 418 1.64 -8.91 -14.52
N LYS A 419 1.36 -9.98 -15.29
CA LYS A 419 0.72 -11.18 -14.76
C LYS A 419 1.68 -11.91 -13.82
N VAL A 420 1.31 -12.04 -12.55
CA VAL A 420 2.12 -12.72 -11.54
C VAL A 420 1.84 -14.21 -11.60
N GLN A 421 2.89 -15.00 -11.83
CA GLN A 421 2.88 -16.45 -11.80
C GLN A 421 4.12 -16.96 -11.10
N PHE A 422 3.98 -17.99 -10.27
CA PHE A 422 5.08 -18.59 -9.54
C PHE A 422 4.81 -20.06 -9.26
N GLY A 423 5.86 -20.86 -9.25
CA GLY A 423 5.79 -22.26 -8.86
C GLY A 423 5.90 -22.39 -7.34
N PHE A 424 5.10 -23.28 -6.77
CA PHE A 424 5.28 -23.75 -5.40
C PHE A 424 5.06 -25.26 -5.38
N ARG A 425 6.12 -26.01 -5.02
CA ARG A 425 6.17 -27.48 -5.18
C ARG A 425 5.82 -27.85 -6.64
N ASP A 426 4.89 -28.78 -6.84
CA ASP A 426 4.46 -29.23 -8.17
C ASP A 426 3.31 -28.40 -8.75
N GLU A 427 2.93 -27.29 -8.10
CA GLU A 427 1.81 -26.45 -8.51
C GLU A 427 2.26 -25.10 -9.10
N GLN A 428 1.50 -24.62 -10.08
CA GLN A 428 1.61 -23.26 -10.60
C GLN A 428 0.53 -22.37 -9.99
N LEU A 429 0.98 -21.36 -9.27
CA LEU A 429 0.17 -20.35 -8.60
C LEU A 429 0.19 -19.03 -9.38
N ALA A 430 -0.80 -18.20 -9.14
CA ALA A 430 -0.93 -16.89 -9.78
C ALA A 430 -1.29 -15.83 -8.74
N GLY A 431 -0.90 -14.59 -8.98
CA GLY A 431 -1.39 -13.47 -8.17
C GLY A 431 -2.84 -13.17 -8.52
N GLU A 432 -3.75 -13.37 -7.57
CA GLU A 432 -5.21 -13.35 -7.80
C GLU A 432 -5.70 -12.07 -8.50
N CYS A 433 -5.26 -10.88 -8.08
CA CYS A 433 -5.69 -9.63 -8.75
C CYS A 433 -5.21 -9.55 -10.21
N THR A 434 -3.96 -9.92 -10.48
CA THR A 434 -3.45 -9.91 -11.86
C THR A 434 -4.08 -10.99 -12.71
N ASP A 435 -4.40 -12.16 -12.13
CA ASP A 435 -5.12 -13.20 -12.85
C ASP A 435 -6.56 -12.77 -13.12
N TYR A 436 -7.24 -12.12 -12.17
CA TYR A 436 -8.57 -11.56 -12.34
C TYR A 436 -8.61 -10.56 -13.51
N LEU A 437 -7.75 -9.54 -13.50
CA LEU A 437 -7.69 -8.56 -14.60
C LEU A 437 -7.32 -9.19 -15.95
N THR A 438 -6.50 -10.24 -15.96
CA THR A 438 -6.01 -10.88 -17.19
C THR A 438 -6.87 -12.03 -17.70
N SER A 439 -7.83 -12.52 -16.93
CA SER A 439 -8.70 -13.65 -17.29
C SER A 439 -10.19 -13.33 -17.29
N ALA A 440 -10.64 -12.33 -16.51
CA ALA A 440 -12.05 -11.95 -16.44
C ALA A 440 -12.62 -11.64 -17.84
N PRO A 441 -13.90 -11.97 -18.12
CA PRO A 441 -14.54 -11.57 -19.36
C PRO A 441 -14.54 -10.05 -19.55
N ILE A 442 -14.38 -9.59 -20.78
CA ILE A 442 -14.66 -8.20 -21.13
C ILE A 442 -16.13 -7.88 -20.78
N GLY A 443 -16.39 -6.70 -20.23
CA GLY A 443 -17.68 -6.30 -19.67
C GLY A 443 -17.82 -6.56 -18.17
N THR A 444 -16.85 -7.21 -17.53
CA THR A 444 -16.87 -7.46 -16.08
C THR A 444 -16.81 -6.13 -15.30
N PRO A 445 -17.73 -5.89 -14.34
CA PRO A 445 -17.63 -4.77 -13.42
C PRO A 445 -16.49 -4.99 -12.42
N ILE A 446 -15.66 -3.97 -12.23
CA ILE A 446 -14.52 -3.93 -11.34
C ILE A 446 -14.79 -2.83 -10.31
N THR A 447 -14.89 -3.20 -9.03
CA THR A 447 -14.92 -2.21 -7.95
C THR A 447 -13.53 -1.58 -7.82
N ALA A 448 -13.47 -0.26 -7.91
CA ALA A 448 -12.24 0.51 -7.87
C ALA A 448 -12.42 1.83 -7.13
N SER A 449 -11.30 2.44 -6.72
CA SER A 449 -11.24 3.83 -6.29
C SER A 449 -9.97 4.48 -6.86
N ILE A 450 -10.02 5.80 -7.09
CA ILE A 450 -8.85 6.58 -7.51
C ILE A 450 -8.22 7.14 -6.25
N LEU A 451 -6.92 6.91 -6.11
CA LEU A 451 -6.11 7.44 -5.03
C LEU A 451 -5.19 8.51 -5.60
N ALA A 452 -5.38 9.73 -5.11
CA ALA A 452 -4.54 10.84 -5.51
C ALA A 452 -3.12 10.64 -5.00
N ASN A 453 -2.12 10.79 -5.87
CA ASN A 453 -0.71 10.74 -5.50
C ASN A 453 -0.02 12.08 -5.81
N THR A 454 -0.14 13.03 -4.89
CA THR A 454 0.44 14.39 -4.99
C THR A 454 1.97 14.40 -5.05
N ARG A 455 2.62 13.38 -4.50
CA ARG A 455 4.08 13.26 -4.46
C ARG A 455 4.67 12.76 -5.77
N PHE A 456 3.86 12.06 -6.57
CA PHE A 456 4.27 11.53 -7.87
C PHE A 456 3.60 12.29 -9.03
N ARG A 457 3.75 13.62 -9.06
CA ARG A 457 3.19 14.47 -10.12
C ARG A 457 4.21 14.89 -11.15
N LEU A 458 3.76 15.44 -12.28
CA LEU A 458 4.63 16.30 -13.09
C LEU A 458 5.00 17.58 -12.31
N PRO A 459 6.11 18.27 -12.66
CA PRO A 459 6.39 19.60 -12.15
C PRO A 459 5.28 20.58 -12.56
N GLU A 460 5.02 21.60 -11.73
CA GLU A 460 4.09 22.68 -12.10
C GLU A 460 4.64 23.55 -13.23
N ASP A 461 5.96 23.75 -13.25
CA ASP A 461 6.67 24.42 -14.33
C ASP A 461 6.93 23.45 -15.49
N ASP A 462 6.14 23.60 -16.54
CA ASP A 462 6.19 22.83 -17.77
C ASP A 462 7.55 22.98 -18.53
N SER A 463 8.39 23.96 -18.18
CA SER A 463 9.76 24.09 -18.68
C SER A 463 10.79 23.24 -17.94
N SER A 464 10.41 22.63 -16.81
CA SER A 464 11.29 21.74 -16.05
C SER A 464 11.55 20.43 -16.80
N ASP A 465 12.83 20.06 -16.82
CA ASP A 465 13.30 18.77 -17.34
C ASP A 465 12.91 17.63 -16.41
N ILE A 466 12.60 16.46 -16.97
CA ILE A 466 12.28 15.26 -16.21
C ILE A 466 13.10 14.05 -16.68
N ILE A 467 13.60 13.28 -15.73
CA ILE A 467 14.23 11.98 -15.91
C ILE A 467 13.32 10.94 -15.28
N MET A 468 12.92 9.94 -16.06
CA MET A 468 11.99 8.89 -15.65
C MET A 468 12.70 7.55 -15.69
N VAL A 469 12.75 6.86 -14.55
CA VAL A 469 13.47 5.59 -14.39
C VAL A 469 12.49 4.50 -13.98
N GLY A 470 12.34 3.45 -14.79
CA GLY A 470 11.34 2.40 -14.55
C GLY A 470 11.75 1.00 -15.00
N LEU A 471 11.25 -0.02 -14.32
CA LEU A 471 11.49 -1.43 -14.64
C LEU A 471 10.19 -2.12 -15.10
N GLY A 472 10.17 -2.64 -16.33
CA GLY A 472 9.01 -3.35 -16.88
C GLY A 472 7.70 -2.55 -16.77
N SER A 473 6.70 -3.09 -16.07
CA SER A 473 5.38 -2.44 -15.92
C SER A 473 5.41 -1.10 -15.17
N ALA A 474 6.51 -0.76 -14.50
CA ALA A 474 6.70 0.55 -13.88
C ALA A 474 6.86 1.70 -14.90
N ILE A 475 6.81 1.42 -16.20
CA ILE A 475 6.60 2.44 -17.24
C ILE A 475 5.21 3.09 -17.17
N ALA A 476 4.26 2.48 -16.44
CA ALA A 476 2.87 2.93 -16.36
C ALA A 476 2.71 4.45 -16.12
N PRO A 477 3.18 5.04 -15.01
CA PRO A 477 2.96 6.46 -14.77
C PRO A 477 3.69 7.35 -15.79
N TYR A 478 4.82 6.89 -16.34
CA TYR A 478 5.59 7.64 -17.35
C TYR A 478 4.88 7.70 -18.69
N ARG A 479 4.12 6.66 -19.05
CA ARG A 479 3.22 6.74 -20.21
C ARG A 479 2.19 7.85 -20.03
N ALA A 480 1.58 7.97 -18.84
CA ALA A 480 0.66 9.05 -18.53
C ALA A 480 1.35 10.43 -18.54
N PHE A 481 2.57 10.54 -18.02
CA PHE A 481 3.35 11.78 -18.04
C PHE A 481 3.66 12.25 -19.45
N LEU A 482 4.15 11.34 -20.31
CA LEU A 482 4.48 11.65 -21.70
C LEU A 482 3.23 12.02 -22.50
N GLN A 483 2.11 11.33 -22.28
CA GLN A 483 0.82 11.69 -22.87
C GLN A 483 0.37 13.10 -22.48
N GLU A 484 0.47 13.44 -21.20
CA GLU A 484 0.09 14.75 -20.70
C GLU A 484 0.98 15.85 -21.29
N ARG A 485 2.32 15.66 -21.26
CA ARG A 485 3.26 16.64 -21.83
C ARG A 485 3.12 16.78 -23.34
N ALA A 486 2.82 15.69 -24.06
CA ALA A 486 2.59 15.74 -25.50
C ALA A 486 1.39 16.62 -25.91
N LEU A 487 0.42 16.81 -25.02
CA LEU A 487 -0.76 17.65 -25.27
C LEU A 487 -0.57 19.11 -24.87
N ARG A 488 0.44 19.42 -24.05
CA ARG A 488 0.71 20.77 -23.55
C ARG A 488 1.70 21.48 -24.46
N SER A 489 1.25 22.52 -25.17
CA SER A 489 2.12 23.31 -26.04
C SER A 489 3.26 24.00 -25.28
N ASP A 490 3.08 24.25 -23.99
CA ASP A 490 4.02 24.97 -23.14
C ASP A 490 5.00 24.02 -22.40
N ALA A 491 4.82 22.70 -22.52
CA ALA A 491 5.70 21.66 -21.98
C ALA A 491 7.00 21.56 -22.80
N VAL A 492 7.84 22.60 -22.69
CA VAL A 492 9.11 22.74 -23.40
C VAL A 492 10.30 22.09 -22.68
N GLY A 493 10.13 21.69 -21.42
CA GLY A 493 11.17 20.97 -20.69
C GLY A 493 11.43 19.60 -21.31
N ARG A 494 12.66 19.11 -21.17
CA ARG A 494 13.13 17.89 -21.80
C ARG A 494 12.63 16.65 -21.07
N ASN A 495 12.33 15.59 -21.82
CA ASN A 495 11.89 14.31 -21.26
C ASN A 495 12.89 13.20 -21.57
N TRP A 496 13.40 12.56 -20.51
CA TRP A 496 14.28 11.41 -20.64
C TRP A 496 13.67 10.19 -19.96
N LEU A 497 13.48 9.12 -20.72
CA LEU A 497 13.05 7.83 -20.20
C LEU A 497 14.20 6.82 -20.18
N ILE A 498 14.44 6.21 -19.02
CA ILE A 498 15.36 5.09 -18.82
C ILE A 498 14.54 3.89 -18.35
N VAL A 499 14.45 2.84 -19.18
CA VAL A 499 13.63 1.66 -18.88
C VAL A 499 14.42 0.37 -18.92
N GLY A 500 14.11 -0.56 -18.01
CA GLY A 500 14.74 -1.87 -17.94
C GLY A 500 13.79 -3.00 -18.31
N ASN A 501 14.12 -3.72 -19.38
CA ASN A 501 13.38 -4.86 -19.91
C ASN A 501 14.30 -6.08 -20.10
N ARG A 502 13.77 -7.22 -20.53
CA ARG A 502 14.56 -8.45 -20.72
C ARG A 502 15.10 -8.57 -22.13
N ASN A 503 14.25 -8.39 -23.14
CA ASN A 503 14.57 -8.67 -24.52
C ASN A 503 13.73 -7.79 -25.48
N PRO A 504 14.36 -7.11 -26.46
CA PRO A 504 13.69 -6.18 -27.36
C PRO A 504 12.58 -6.82 -28.21
N GLU A 505 12.67 -8.10 -28.52
CA GLU A 505 11.66 -8.81 -29.32
C GLU A 505 10.50 -9.34 -28.49
N GLN A 506 10.61 -9.32 -27.15
CA GLN A 506 9.65 -9.98 -26.26
C GLN A 506 8.94 -9.03 -25.31
N ASP A 507 9.62 -8.03 -24.78
CA ASP A 507 9.08 -7.18 -23.73
C ASP A 507 9.44 -5.69 -23.88
N TYR A 508 9.56 -5.20 -25.12
CA TYR A 508 9.62 -3.76 -25.40
C TYR A 508 8.23 -3.11 -25.27
N LEU A 509 7.81 -2.86 -24.03
CA LEU A 509 6.49 -2.30 -23.72
C LEU A 509 6.29 -0.95 -24.40
N TYR A 510 5.16 -0.80 -25.10
CA TYR A 510 4.76 0.43 -25.79
C TYR A 510 5.76 0.94 -26.84
N GLN A 511 6.54 0.06 -27.46
CA GLN A 511 7.57 0.39 -28.45
C GLN A 511 7.13 1.46 -29.47
N ASP A 512 6.06 1.21 -30.23
CA ASP A 512 5.58 2.13 -31.26
C ASP A 512 5.23 3.52 -30.71
N GLU A 513 4.70 3.59 -29.48
CA GLU A 513 4.36 4.86 -28.82
C GLU A 513 5.62 5.62 -28.40
N LEU A 514 6.60 4.92 -27.83
CA LEU A 514 7.87 5.52 -27.36
C LEU A 514 8.76 5.98 -28.53
N GLU A 515 8.89 5.17 -29.58
CA GLU A 515 9.67 5.53 -30.77
C GLU A 515 9.06 6.74 -31.47
N ARG A 516 7.72 6.79 -31.57
CA ARG A 516 7.01 7.98 -32.09
C ARG A 516 7.26 9.21 -31.22
N TYR A 517 7.27 9.09 -29.88
CA TYR A 517 7.58 10.22 -29.00
C TYR A 517 9.02 10.71 -29.18
N LEU A 518 9.98 9.83 -29.44
CA LEU A 518 11.36 10.21 -29.76
C LEU A 518 11.44 10.94 -31.10
N GLU A 519 10.76 10.43 -32.14
CA GLU A 519 10.69 11.08 -33.46
C GLU A 519 10.03 12.46 -33.43
N GLN A 520 9.00 12.64 -32.59
CA GLN A 520 8.26 13.89 -32.42
C GLN A 520 8.97 14.88 -31.49
N GLY A 521 10.07 14.49 -30.84
CA GLY A 521 10.77 15.32 -29.86
C GLY A 521 10.02 15.48 -28.53
N ILE A 522 9.00 14.65 -28.27
CA ILE A 522 8.36 14.57 -26.96
C ILE A 522 9.30 13.87 -25.97
N LEU A 523 10.00 12.82 -26.41
CA LEU A 523 11.16 12.29 -25.70
C LEU A 523 12.43 12.88 -26.32
N ASP A 524 13.26 13.51 -25.50
CA ASP A 524 14.60 13.96 -25.88
C ASP A 524 15.60 12.81 -25.84
N SER A 525 15.35 11.82 -25.00
CA SER A 525 16.23 10.68 -24.81
C SER A 525 15.46 9.46 -24.32
N LEU A 526 15.82 8.31 -24.87
CA LEU A 526 15.28 7.01 -24.50
C LEU A 526 16.46 6.03 -24.38
N ASP A 527 16.72 5.56 -23.17
CA ASP A 527 17.69 4.49 -22.92
C ASP A 527 16.94 3.24 -22.45
N VAL A 528 17.19 2.11 -23.12
CA VAL A 528 16.55 0.83 -22.77
C VAL A 528 17.62 -0.19 -22.41
N ALA A 529 17.62 -0.61 -21.14
CA ALA A 529 18.52 -1.64 -20.63
C ALA A 529 17.93 -3.03 -20.87
N TRP A 530 18.70 -3.92 -21.50
CA TRP A 530 18.28 -5.28 -21.81
C TRP A 530 19.01 -6.32 -20.96
N SER A 531 18.30 -6.92 -20.00
CA SER A 531 18.91 -7.86 -19.04
C SER A 531 19.18 -9.26 -19.61
N ARG A 532 18.59 -9.62 -20.75
CA ARG A 532 18.67 -10.96 -21.38
C ARG A 532 18.87 -10.91 -22.90
N PHE A 533 19.41 -9.82 -23.42
CA PHE A 533 19.70 -9.67 -24.84
C PHE A 533 21.15 -9.19 -25.05
N GLY A 534 21.81 -9.71 -26.08
CA GLY A 534 23.22 -9.44 -26.35
C GLY A 534 24.19 -10.19 -25.43
N ASP A 535 25.48 -9.92 -25.62
CA ASP A 535 26.57 -10.57 -24.88
C ASP A 535 26.76 -9.98 -23.47
N VAL A 536 26.28 -8.75 -23.24
CA VAL A 536 26.41 -8.03 -21.97
C VAL A 536 25.02 -7.82 -21.40
N ARG A 537 24.79 -8.35 -20.19
CA ARG A 537 23.55 -8.08 -19.45
C ARG A 537 23.58 -6.65 -18.92
N GLU A 538 22.64 -5.84 -19.37
CA GLU A 538 22.51 -4.48 -18.91
C GLU A 538 21.26 -4.31 -18.04
N HIS A 539 21.43 -3.62 -16.92
CA HIS A 539 20.35 -3.22 -16.03
C HIS A 539 20.31 -1.70 -15.93
N VAL A 540 19.18 -1.15 -15.46
CA VAL A 540 18.97 0.31 -15.39
C VAL A 540 20.04 1.02 -14.58
N GLN A 541 20.49 0.43 -13.47
CA GLN A 541 21.57 0.99 -12.66
C GLN A 541 22.90 1.12 -13.44
N ASN A 542 23.16 0.25 -14.42
CA ASN A 542 24.32 0.36 -15.29
C ASN A 542 24.16 1.56 -16.23
N VAL A 543 22.97 1.76 -16.80
CA VAL A 543 22.65 2.92 -17.65
C VAL A 543 22.82 4.21 -16.86
N VAL A 544 22.31 4.26 -15.62
CA VAL A 544 22.48 5.41 -14.72
C VAL A 544 23.96 5.74 -14.52
N LEU A 545 24.82 4.73 -14.30
CA LEU A 545 26.26 4.94 -14.17
C LEU A 545 26.95 5.34 -15.49
N HIS A 546 26.59 4.71 -16.61
CA HIS A 546 27.13 5.05 -17.93
C HIS A 546 26.78 6.50 -18.32
N GLN A 547 25.59 6.94 -17.94
CA GLN A 547 25.06 8.27 -18.19
C GLN A 547 25.32 9.27 -17.05
N ALA A 548 26.21 8.93 -16.11
CA ALA A 548 26.43 9.69 -14.87
C ALA A 548 26.68 11.19 -15.09
N GLY A 549 27.41 11.55 -16.15
CA GLY A 549 27.69 12.96 -16.47
C GLY A 549 26.42 13.73 -16.83
N LYS A 550 25.60 13.16 -17.70
CA LYS A 550 24.36 13.79 -18.19
C LYS A 550 23.27 13.80 -17.10
N ILE A 551 23.17 12.73 -16.31
CA ILE A 551 22.25 12.71 -15.15
C ILE A 551 22.61 13.80 -14.17
N PHE A 552 23.88 13.91 -13.77
CA PHE A 552 24.32 14.96 -12.86
C PHE A 552 24.08 16.36 -13.44
N GLU A 553 24.39 16.59 -14.72
CA GLU A 553 24.14 17.87 -15.40
C GLU A 553 22.66 18.29 -15.34
N TRP A 554 21.74 17.35 -15.61
CA TRP A 554 20.31 17.63 -15.57
C TRP A 554 19.83 17.92 -14.15
N LEU A 555 20.26 17.12 -13.17
CA LEU A 555 19.90 17.33 -11.76
C LEU A 555 20.43 18.67 -11.24
N ASP A 556 21.69 19.01 -11.56
CA ASP A 556 22.30 20.29 -11.18
C ASP A 556 21.63 21.49 -11.86
N SER A 557 21.00 21.25 -13.02
CA SER A 557 20.18 22.25 -13.73
C SER A 557 18.73 22.31 -13.23
N GLY A 558 18.37 21.57 -12.17
CA GLY A 558 17.04 21.58 -11.56
C GLY A 558 16.04 20.59 -12.15
N ALA A 559 16.49 19.57 -12.89
CA ALA A 559 15.61 18.51 -13.37
C ALA A 559 14.97 17.72 -12.21
N TYR A 560 13.81 17.14 -12.49
CA TYR A 560 13.14 16.18 -11.61
C TYR A 560 13.50 14.76 -12.01
N LEU A 561 13.77 13.91 -11.03
CA LEU A 561 14.02 12.48 -11.20
C LEU A 561 12.86 11.68 -10.60
N TYR A 562 12.30 10.81 -11.41
CA TYR A 562 11.26 9.86 -11.02
C TYR A 562 11.81 8.46 -11.05
N ILE A 563 11.58 7.69 -9.99
CA ILE A 563 11.93 6.27 -9.89
C ILE A 563 10.65 5.50 -9.64
N CYS A 564 10.34 4.48 -10.45
CA CYS A 564 9.14 3.67 -10.26
C CYS A 564 9.50 2.19 -10.36
N GLY A 565 9.02 1.41 -9.39
CA GLY A 565 9.28 -0.03 -9.32
C GLY A 565 8.67 -0.65 -8.07
N HIS A 566 8.58 -1.99 -8.05
CA HIS A 566 8.09 -2.74 -6.90
C HIS A 566 9.19 -3.60 -6.22
N ASP A 567 10.40 -3.61 -6.78
CA ASP A 567 11.51 -4.45 -6.31
C ASP A 567 12.46 -3.57 -5.51
N HIS A 568 12.39 -3.66 -4.17
CA HIS A 568 13.20 -2.86 -3.26
C HIS A 568 14.70 -3.01 -3.54
N ALA A 569 15.19 -4.22 -3.85
CA ALA A 569 16.61 -4.42 -4.14
C ALA A 569 17.02 -3.73 -5.46
N ALA A 570 16.12 -3.70 -6.44
CA ALA A 570 16.37 -2.99 -7.68
C ALA A 570 16.35 -1.47 -7.51
N ILE A 571 15.43 -0.94 -6.71
CA ILE A 571 15.36 0.49 -6.37
C ILE A 571 16.62 0.90 -5.60
N GLU A 572 16.98 0.17 -4.54
CA GLU A 572 18.20 0.44 -3.77
C GLU A 572 19.45 0.44 -4.67
N SER A 573 19.52 -0.48 -5.64
CA SER A 573 20.61 -0.52 -6.62
C SER A 573 20.65 0.71 -7.55
N ILE A 574 19.48 1.24 -7.92
CA ILE A 574 19.37 2.49 -8.71
C ILE A 574 19.83 3.68 -7.85
N GLU A 575 19.39 3.78 -6.60
CA GLU A 575 19.79 4.86 -5.67
C GLU A 575 21.30 4.85 -5.38
N GLN A 576 21.87 3.68 -5.12
CA GLN A 576 23.32 3.53 -4.95
C GLN A 576 24.08 3.98 -6.20
N SER A 577 23.53 3.69 -7.38
CA SER A 577 24.12 4.09 -8.66
C SER A 577 23.97 5.57 -8.94
N LEU A 578 22.84 6.18 -8.56
CA LEU A 578 22.63 7.62 -8.59
C LEU A 578 23.63 8.35 -7.69
N LYS A 579 23.80 7.90 -6.44
CA LYS A 579 24.82 8.43 -5.53
C LYS A 579 26.20 8.38 -6.14
N ARG A 580 26.57 7.24 -6.72
CA ARG A 580 27.86 7.10 -7.39
C ARG A 580 27.99 8.00 -8.62
N ALA A 581 26.92 8.19 -9.39
CA ALA A 581 26.90 9.12 -10.52
C ALA A 581 27.15 10.57 -10.07
N VAL A 582 26.49 11.01 -9.00
CA VAL A 582 26.67 12.34 -8.39
C VAL A 582 28.11 12.50 -7.86
N MET A 583 28.65 11.50 -7.16
CA MET A 583 30.04 11.53 -6.67
C MET A 583 31.05 11.71 -7.81
N LEU A 584 30.92 10.91 -8.87
CA LEU A 584 31.87 10.92 -10.00
C LEU A 584 31.80 12.22 -10.79
N SER A 585 30.60 12.66 -11.15
CA SER A 585 30.37 13.81 -12.04
C SER A 585 30.47 15.15 -11.30
N GLY A 586 29.94 15.21 -10.07
CA GLY A 586 30.00 16.39 -9.20
C GLY A 586 31.32 16.54 -8.45
N ARG A 587 32.21 15.54 -8.51
CA ARG A 587 33.48 15.49 -7.77
C ARG A 587 33.31 15.66 -6.26
N MET A 588 32.23 15.07 -5.74
CA MET A 588 31.81 15.14 -4.35
C MET A 588 32.35 13.93 -3.55
N SER A 589 32.56 14.11 -2.25
CA SER A 589 32.72 12.99 -1.32
C SER A 589 31.42 12.17 -1.19
N SER A 590 31.47 11.04 -0.48
CA SER A 590 30.26 10.25 -0.21
C SER A 590 29.24 11.05 0.60
N GLU A 591 29.71 11.75 1.63
CA GLU A 591 28.88 12.56 2.53
C GLU A 591 28.28 13.78 1.81
N GLU A 592 29.06 14.42 0.93
CA GLU A 592 28.57 15.53 0.10
C GLU A 592 27.49 15.06 -0.89
N ALA A 593 27.68 13.89 -1.52
CA ALA A 593 26.69 13.31 -2.42
C ALA A 593 25.41 12.86 -1.69
N GLU A 594 25.54 12.30 -0.48
CA GLU A 594 24.39 12.01 0.39
C GLU A 594 23.61 13.27 0.72
N SER A 595 24.29 14.35 1.11
CA SER A 595 23.64 15.63 1.39
C SER A 595 22.95 16.20 0.15
N TYR A 596 23.59 16.13 -1.02
CA TYR A 596 23.02 16.60 -2.28
C TYR A 596 21.73 15.84 -2.65
N ILE A 597 21.74 14.51 -2.55
CA ILE A 597 20.54 13.69 -2.82
C ILE A 597 19.45 13.97 -1.78
N ALA A 598 19.81 14.07 -0.51
CA ALA A 598 18.86 14.40 0.55
C ALA A 598 18.22 15.78 0.35
N ASP A 599 18.97 16.76 -0.17
CA ASP A 599 18.44 18.08 -0.51
C ASP A 599 17.46 18.01 -1.69
N LEU A 600 17.75 17.21 -2.72
CA LEU A 600 16.83 16.96 -3.84
C LEU A 600 15.55 16.22 -3.42
N GLN A 601 15.66 15.26 -2.50
CA GLN A 601 14.49 14.58 -1.91
C GLN A 601 13.66 15.58 -1.09
N ARG A 602 14.31 16.41 -0.27
CA ARG A 602 13.64 17.42 0.56
C ARG A 602 12.95 18.51 -0.28
N SER A 603 13.50 18.84 -1.44
CA SER A 603 12.87 19.76 -2.40
C SER A 603 11.88 19.08 -3.35
N SER A 604 11.64 17.77 -3.18
CA SER A 604 10.76 16.95 -4.04
C SER A 604 11.17 16.92 -5.52
N HIS A 605 12.46 17.10 -5.80
CA HIS A 605 13.05 16.88 -7.12
C HIS A 605 13.32 15.39 -7.38
N ILE A 606 13.47 14.58 -6.35
CA ILE A 606 13.45 13.11 -6.46
C ILE A 606 12.09 12.61 -5.96
N ARG A 607 11.38 11.84 -6.79
CA ARG A 607 10.03 11.31 -6.52
C ARG A 607 10.01 9.80 -6.81
N GLN A 608 9.40 9.02 -5.91
CA GLN A 608 9.36 7.55 -5.99
C GLN A 608 7.94 7.00 -5.90
#